data_AF-A0A932QS56-F1
#
_entry.id   AF-A0A932QS56-F1
#
_cell.length_a   1.000
_cell.length_b   1.000
_cell.length_c   1.000
_cell.angle_alpha   90.00
_cell.angle_beta   90.00
_cell.angle_gamma   90.00
#
_symmetry.space_group_name_H-M   'P 1'
#
loop_
_entity.id
_entity.type
_entity.pdbx_description
1 polymer ?
#
loop_
_entity_poly.entity_id
_entity_poly.type
_entity_poly.pdbx_seq_one_letter_code
_entity_poly.pdbx_strand_id
1 'polypeptide(L)'
;MSNSRLFMAPDGSSERCSSHGAGLGIILANKIENNCEKDMAMLGYLPYEEAGAVGITIVKDYRLSRVLKGLPAEKAGLKEGDVIVSVDGKTPADQHDLFTLLFGKKDTKVRVVVRRNGSEMPFEFTRAKISEMVQRK
;
A
#
# COMPACT_ATOMS: atom_id res chain seq x y z
N MET A 1 -5.72 -25.16 14.72
CA MET A 1 -4.86 -23.95 14.66
C MET A 1 -5.60 -22.95 13.78
N SER A 2 -6.00 -21.80 14.32
CA SER A 2 -6.68 -20.76 13.53
C SER A 2 -5.63 -20.08 12.65
N ASN A 3 -5.68 -20.33 11.34
CA ASN A 3 -4.83 -19.64 10.38
C ASN A 3 -5.46 -18.27 10.09
N SER A 4 -5.16 -17.30 10.95
CA SER A 4 -5.55 -15.90 10.71
C SER A 4 -4.49 -15.21 9.85
N ARG A 5 -4.90 -14.57 8.75
CA ARG A 5 -4.03 -13.83 7.83
C ARG A 5 -4.36 -12.35 7.92
N LEU A 6 -3.32 -11.52 8.02
CA LEU A 6 -3.47 -10.06 8.06
C LEU A 6 -3.47 -9.52 6.63
N PHE A 7 -4.41 -8.64 6.34
CA PHE A 7 -4.55 -7.93 5.08
C PHE A 7 -4.45 -6.43 5.33
N MET A 8 -4.08 -5.69 4.30
CA MET A 8 -3.92 -4.26 4.33
C MET A 8 -4.68 -3.64 3.18
N ALA A 9 -5.50 -2.64 3.50
CA ALA A 9 -6.21 -1.84 2.51
C ALA A 9 -5.33 -0.71 1.95
N PRO A 10 -5.73 -0.15 0.80
CA PRO A 10 -4.98 0.94 0.19
C PRO A 10 -4.96 2.24 1.01
N ASP A 11 -5.93 2.44 1.90
CA ASP A 11 -5.97 3.55 2.85
C ASP A 11 -5.02 3.37 4.06
N GLY A 12 -4.34 2.22 4.13
CA GLY A 12 -3.42 1.87 5.21
C GLY A 12 -4.08 1.19 6.41
N SER A 13 -5.40 0.98 6.41
CA SER A 13 -6.07 0.17 7.42
C SER A 13 -5.67 -1.31 7.30
N SER A 14 -5.61 -2.02 8.42
CA SER A 14 -5.27 -3.44 8.44
C SER A 14 -6.39 -4.25 9.05
N GLU A 15 -6.78 -5.32 8.36
CA GLU A 15 -7.89 -6.16 8.74
C GLU A 15 -7.43 -7.62 8.82
N ARG A 16 -7.87 -8.33 9.86
CA ARG A 16 -7.45 -9.72 10.09
C ARG A 16 -8.54 -10.66 9.64
N CYS A 17 -8.28 -11.38 8.55
CA CYS A 17 -9.14 -12.46 8.11
C CYS A 17 -8.88 -13.71 8.97
N SER A 18 -9.90 -14.14 9.73
CA SER A 18 -9.82 -15.34 10.56
C SER A 18 -10.80 -16.38 10.05
N SER A 19 -10.28 -17.45 9.43
CA SER A 19 -11.12 -18.57 9.04
C SER A 19 -11.49 -19.40 10.28
N HIS A 20 -12.69 -19.19 10.80
CA HIS A 20 -13.31 -20.20 11.65
C HIS A 20 -13.86 -21.28 10.72
N GLY A 21 -13.20 -22.44 10.68
CA GLY A 21 -13.82 -23.62 10.08
C GLY A 21 -15.16 -23.84 10.78
N ALA A 22 -16.27 -23.79 10.04
CA ALA A 22 -17.56 -24.17 10.58
C ALA A 22 -17.43 -25.58 11.14
N GLY A 23 -17.64 -25.74 12.45
CA GLY A 23 -17.40 -26.97 13.19
C GLY A 23 -18.35 -28.09 12.78
N LEU A 24 -18.08 -28.71 11.63
CA LEU A 24 -18.62 -29.99 11.21
C LEU A 24 -17.42 -30.88 10.97
N GLY A 25 -17.21 -31.83 11.89
CA GLY A 25 -16.09 -32.78 11.89
C GLY A 25 -16.15 -33.73 10.70
N ILE A 26 -15.88 -33.22 9.50
CA ILE A 26 -15.78 -34.00 8.27
C ILE A 26 -14.41 -33.69 7.66
N ILE A 27 -13.69 -34.80 7.42
CA ILE A 27 -12.38 -34.92 6.80
C ILE A 27 -12.40 -34.30 5.39
N LEU A 28 -12.25 -32.99 5.27
CA LEU A 28 -11.88 -32.33 4.01
C LEU A 28 -10.86 -31.23 4.31
N ALA A 29 -9.69 -31.64 4.81
CA ALA A 29 -8.53 -30.77 4.88
C ALA A 29 -8.08 -30.41 3.45
N ASN A 30 -7.85 -29.12 3.21
CA ASN A 30 -7.05 -28.53 2.12
C ASN A 30 -7.72 -28.02 0.84
N LYS A 31 -9.02 -27.70 0.79
CA LYS A 31 -9.53 -26.83 -0.30
C LYS A 31 -10.88 -26.16 -0.08
N ILE A 32 -11.01 -25.35 0.97
CA ILE A 32 -11.97 -24.25 0.94
C ILE A 32 -11.12 -22.99 0.93
N GLU A 33 -11.00 -22.35 -0.22
CA GLU A 33 -10.52 -20.97 -0.24
C GLU A 33 -11.43 -20.16 0.68
N ASN A 34 -10.89 -19.63 1.76
CA ASN A 34 -11.65 -18.83 2.71
C ASN A 34 -12.33 -17.69 1.95
N ASN A 35 -13.68 -17.64 1.96
CA ASN A 35 -14.43 -16.57 1.28
C ASN A 35 -13.88 -15.19 1.65
N CYS A 36 -13.56 -14.98 2.93
CA CYS A 36 -12.97 -13.73 3.40
C CYS A 36 -11.65 -13.35 2.70
N GLU A 37 -10.72 -14.28 2.40
CA GLU A 37 -9.48 -13.91 1.70
C GLU A 37 -9.75 -13.49 0.25
N LYS A 38 -10.71 -14.14 -0.41
CA LYS A 38 -11.15 -13.78 -1.76
C LYS A 38 -11.89 -12.45 -1.77
N ASP A 39 -12.80 -12.25 -0.81
CA ASP A 39 -13.60 -11.04 -0.68
C ASP A 39 -12.68 -9.84 -0.45
N MET A 40 -11.68 -9.98 0.43
CA MET A 40 -10.69 -8.94 0.67
C MET A 40 -9.85 -8.63 -0.58
N ALA A 41 -9.40 -9.66 -1.30
CA ALA A 41 -8.68 -9.44 -2.56
C ALA A 41 -9.55 -8.72 -3.61
N MET A 42 -10.85 -9.06 -3.70
CA MET A 42 -11.80 -8.35 -4.58
C MET A 42 -11.99 -6.89 -4.18
N LEU A 43 -11.91 -6.58 -2.89
CA LEU A 43 -11.99 -5.22 -2.35
C LEU A 43 -10.66 -4.45 -2.45
N GLY A 44 -9.63 -5.02 -3.10
CA GLY A 44 -8.34 -4.38 -3.32
C GLY A 44 -7.38 -4.46 -2.11
N TYR A 45 -7.70 -5.28 -1.10
CA TYR A 45 -6.79 -5.53 0.00
C TYR A 45 -5.68 -6.48 -0.45
N LEU A 46 -4.47 -6.24 0.05
CA LEU A 46 -3.33 -7.13 -0.16
C LEU A 46 -2.97 -7.85 1.14
N PRO A 47 -2.51 -9.11 1.08
CA PRO A 47 -1.89 -9.74 2.24
C PRO A 47 -0.79 -8.83 2.79
N TYR A 48 -0.73 -8.64 4.10
CA TYR A 48 0.22 -7.73 4.75
C TYR A 48 1.68 -8.01 4.36
N GLU A 49 1.99 -9.28 4.09
CA GLU A 49 3.32 -9.72 3.65
C GLU A 49 3.66 -9.34 2.20
N GLU A 50 2.64 -9.08 1.38
CA GLU A 50 2.76 -8.65 -0.02
C GLU A 50 2.51 -7.15 -0.18
N ALA A 51 1.92 -6.50 0.82
CA ALA A 51 1.62 -5.09 0.79
C ALA A 51 2.91 -4.24 0.81
N GLY A 52 3.00 -3.34 -0.16
CA GLY A 52 4.12 -2.44 -0.37
C GLY A 52 3.70 -0.98 -0.35
N ALA A 53 4.56 -0.14 0.22
CA ALA A 53 4.38 1.31 0.24
C ALA A 53 5.70 2.05 0.01
N VAL A 54 5.59 3.38 -0.08
CA VAL A 54 6.64 4.24 -0.64
C VAL A 54 7.31 5.10 0.43
N GLY A 55 6.66 5.30 1.58
CA GLY A 55 7.25 5.97 2.73
C GLY A 55 7.10 7.49 2.75
N ILE A 56 5.90 7.99 2.45
CA ILE A 56 5.61 9.42 2.46
C ILE A 56 4.39 9.72 3.32
N THR A 57 4.33 10.93 3.85
CA THR A 57 3.15 11.49 4.50
C THR A 57 2.63 12.63 3.65
N ILE A 58 1.34 12.62 3.38
CA ILE A 58 0.67 13.58 2.50
C ILE A 58 -0.29 14.40 3.36
N VAL A 59 -0.29 15.71 3.15
CA VAL A 59 -1.26 16.64 3.75
C VAL A 59 -2.19 17.16 2.66
N LYS A 60 -2.95 18.21 2.96
CA LYS A 60 -3.87 18.86 2.02
C LYS A 60 -3.18 19.17 0.68
N ASP A 61 -3.96 19.07 -0.40
CA ASP A 61 -3.56 19.39 -1.78
C ASP A 61 -2.41 18.51 -2.32
N TYR A 62 -2.36 17.23 -1.92
CA TYR A 62 -1.37 16.24 -2.38
C TYR A 62 0.09 16.60 -2.08
N ARG A 63 0.30 17.50 -1.11
CA ARG A 63 1.61 17.96 -0.71
C ARG A 63 2.26 16.97 0.26
N LEU A 64 3.51 16.64 0.02
CA LEU A 64 4.31 15.83 0.92
C LEU A 64 4.68 16.66 2.15
N SER A 65 4.20 16.25 3.32
CA SER A 65 4.61 16.82 4.60
C SER A 65 5.83 16.14 5.20
N ARG A 66 6.09 14.89 4.82
CA ARG A 66 7.28 14.16 5.27
C ARG A 66 7.65 13.08 4.26
N VAL A 67 8.95 12.94 4.04
CA VAL A 67 9.53 11.79 3.35
C VAL A 67 10.34 11.00 4.38
N LEU A 68 9.98 9.74 4.58
CA LEU A 68 10.57 8.91 5.62
C LEU A 68 11.97 8.42 5.22
N LYS A 69 12.93 8.52 6.14
CA LYS A 69 14.33 8.20 5.87
C LYS A 69 14.57 6.73 5.59
N GLY A 70 15.41 6.45 4.59
CA GLY A 70 15.81 5.13 4.13
C GLY A 70 14.72 4.35 3.40
N LEU A 71 13.57 4.97 3.11
CA LEU A 71 12.47 4.38 2.35
C LEU A 71 12.55 4.74 0.86
N PRO A 72 11.83 4.03 -0.02
CA PRO A 72 11.96 4.19 -1.47
C PRO A 72 11.79 5.61 -1.98
N ALA A 73 10.84 6.37 -1.41
CA ALA A 73 10.60 7.75 -1.82
C ALA A 73 11.82 8.66 -1.58
N GLU A 74 12.48 8.56 -0.41
CA GLU A 74 13.70 9.32 -0.14
C GLU A 74 14.83 8.90 -1.08
N LYS A 75 15.01 7.60 -1.28
CA LYS A 75 16.03 7.04 -2.18
C LYS A 75 15.83 7.49 -3.64
N ALA A 76 14.58 7.76 -4.03
CA ALA A 76 14.24 8.30 -5.33
C ALA A 76 14.55 9.81 -5.46
N GLY A 77 14.72 10.52 -4.35
CA GLY A 77 14.94 11.97 -4.33
C GLY A 77 13.66 12.81 -4.16
N LEU A 78 12.55 12.19 -3.75
CA LEU A 78 11.38 12.94 -3.27
C LEU A 78 11.74 13.72 -2.01
N LYS A 79 11.17 14.91 -1.88
CA LYS A 79 11.43 15.82 -0.77
C LYS A 79 10.13 16.31 -0.17
N GLU A 80 10.23 16.72 1.09
CA GLU A 80 9.17 17.47 1.74
C GLU A 80 8.85 18.74 0.93
N GLY A 81 7.56 19.06 0.82
CA GLY A 81 7.05 20.19 0.04
C GLY A 81 6.67 19.86 -1.40
N ASP A 82 7.09 18.70 -1.93
CA ASP A 82 6.66 18.22 -3.25
C ASP A 82 5.15 18.06 -3.32
N VAL A 83 4.54 18.42 -4.45
CA VAL A 83 3.11 18.19 -4.69
C VAL A 83 2.93 17.10 -5.72
N ILE A 84 2.27 15.99 -5.37
CA ILE A 84 2.02 14.92 -6.33
C ILE A 84 1.00 15.40 -7.38
N VAL A 85 1.35 15.25 -8.64
CA VAL A 85 0.50 15.60 -9.79
C VAL A 85 -0.10 14.34 -10.42
N SER A 86 0.71 13.29 -10.59
CA SER A 86 0.24 12.03 -11.14
C SER A 86 1.03 10.84 -10.61
N VAL A 87 0.39 9.67 -10.61
CA VAL A 87 0.95 8.38 -10.23
C VAL A 87 0.64 7.38 -11.33
N ASP A 88 1.66 6.70 -11.87
CA ASP A 88 1.57 5.76 -13.00
C ASP A 88 0.80 6.33 -14.20
N GLY A 89 0.95 7.64 -14.46
CA GLY A 89 0.29 8.35 -15.54
C GLY A 89 -1.16 8.74 -15.27
N LYS A 90 -1.69 8.45 -14.07
CA LYS A 90 -3.05 8.83 -13.64
C LYS A 90 -3.00 10.03 -12.70
N THR A 91 -3.86 11.00 -12.93
CA THR A 91 -4.07 12.12 -12.01
C THR A 91 -5.09 11.69 -10.94
N PRO A 92 -4.74 11.71 -9.66
CA PRO A 92 -5.66 11.31 -8.61
C PRO A 92 -6.88 12.23 -8.54
N ALA A 93 -8.07 11.65 -8.44
CA ALA A 93 -9.31 12.43 -8.31
C ALA A 93 -9.46 13.03 -6.89
N ASP A 94 -9.06 12.26 -5.88
CA ASP A 94 -9.08 12.65 -4.47
C ASP A 94 -7.90 12.02 -3.70
N GLN A 95 -7.85 12.30 -2.39
CA GLN A 95 -6.78 11.78 -1.53
C GLN A 95 -6.83 10.25 -1.36
N HIS A 96 -8.01 9.65 -1.40
CA HIS A 96 -8.17 8.20 -1.30
C HIS A 96 -7.67 7.49 -2.56
N ASP A 97 -7.98 8.04 -3.73
CA ASP A 97 -7.46 7.57 -5.02
C ASP A 97 -5.93 7.68 -5.08
N LEU A 98 -5.36 8.78 -4.59
CA LEU A 98 -3.90 8.93 -4.50
C LEU A 98 -3.25 7.83 -3.64
N PHE A 99 -3.80 7.55 -2.45
CA PHE A 99 -3.29 6.46 -1.62
C PHE A 99 -3.41 5.12 -2.32
N THR A 100 -4.52 4.89 -3.03
CA THR A 100 -4.74 3.66 -3.81
C THR A 100 -3.72 3.46 -4.91
N LEU A 101 -3.30 4.53 -5.59
CA LEU A 101 -2.27 4.48 -6.64
C LEU A 101 -0.85 4.25 -6.08
N LEU A 102 -0.56 4.82 -4.91
CA LEU A 102 0.75 4.68 -4.26
C LEU A 102 0.91 3.31 -3.58
N PHE A 103 -0.19 2.78 -3.03
CA PHE A 103 -0.26 1.45 -2.45
C PHE A 103 -0.23 0.38 -3.56
N GLY A 104 0.30 -0.79 -3.24
CA GLY A 104 0.32 -1.90 -4.18
C GLY A 104 1.18 -3.04 -3.69
N LYS A 105 1.47 -3.99 -4.57
CA LYS A 105 2.34 -5.12 -4.23
C LYS A 105 3.77 -4.64 -4.01
N LYS A 106 4.44 -5.15 -2.99
CA LYS A 106 5.88 -4.93 -2.76
C LYS A 106 6.70 -5.33 -3.98
N ASP A 107 7.90 -4.77 -4.11
CA ASP A 107 8.83 -5.04 -5.22
C ASP A 107 8.31 -4.61 -6.60
N THR A 108 7.15 -3.94 -6.67
CA THR A 108 6.66 -3.33 -7.91
C THR A 108 7.13 -1.89 -8.03
N LYS A 109 7.35 -1.45 -9.27
CA LYS A 109 7.69 -0.06 -9.57
C LYS A 109 6.45 0.82 -9.53
N VAL A 110 6.65 2.06 -9.12
CA VAL A 110 5.68 3.15 -9.22
C VAL A 110 6.37 4.38 -9.77
N ARG A 111 5.73 5.03 -10.74
CA ARG A 111 6.17 6.31 -11.29
C ARG A 111 5.30 7.42 -10.70
N VAL A 112 5.93 8.42 -10.10
CA VAL A 112 5.24 9.57 -9.52
C VAL A 112 5.78 10.83 -10.17
N VAL A 113 4.88 11.68 -10.70
CA VAL A 113 5.24 13.02 -11.14
C VAL A 113 4.88 13.98 -10.03
N VAL A 114 5.85 14.78 -9.60
CA VAL A 114 5.65 15.83 -8.60
C VAL A 114 5.95 17.19 -9.17
N ARG A 115 5.33 18.21 -8.59
CA ARG A 115 5.61 19.62 -8.87
C ARG A 115 6.43 20.20 -7.72
N ARG A 116 7.62 20.69 -8.05
CA ARG A 116 8.54 21.37 -7.13
C ARG A 116 8.94 22.71 -7.75
N ASN A 117 8.68 23.82 -7.04
CA ASN A 117 8.95 25.18 -7.52
C ASN A 117 8.35 25.48 -8.91
N GLY A 118 7.18 24.93 -9.21
CA GLY A 118 6.49 25.13 -10.49
C GLY A 118 6.93 24.21 -11.63
N SER A 119 8.03 23.47 -11.48
CA SER A 119 8.47 22.48 -12.47
C SER A 119 7.98 21.07 -12.11
N GLU A 120 7.55 20.32 -13.12
CA GLU A 120 7.15 18.92 -12.96
C GLU A 120 8.34 17.99 -13.17
N MET A 121 8.51 17.05 -12.25
CA MET A 121 9.65 16.14 -12.20
C MET A 121 9.13 14.70 -12.02
N PRO A 122 9.46 13.79 -12.95
CA PRO A 122 9.12 12.38 -12.79
C PRO A 122 10.13 11.68 -11.88
N PHE A 123 9.61 10.84 -10.99
CA PHE A 123 10.37 9.96 -10.11
C PHE A 123 9.88 8.52 -10.30
N GLU A 124 10.78 7.55 -10.27
CA GLU A 124 10.43 6.12 -10.33
C GLU A 124 11.14 5.40 -9.17
N PHE A 125 10.40 4.58 -8.44
CA PHE A 125 10.93 3.82 -7.32
C PHE A 125 10.13 2.54 -7.07
N THR A 126 10.72 1.63 -6.30
CA THR A 126 10.14 0.32 -6.00
C THR A 126 9.47 0.35 -4.63
N ARG A 127 8.21 -0.12 -4.55
CA ARG A 127 7.46 -0.22 -3.29
C ARG A 127 8.18 -1.16 -2.31
N ALA A 128 8.47 -0.68 -1.10
CA ALA A 128 9.08 -1.48 -0.04
C ALA A 128 8.00 -2.15 0.81
N LYS A 129 8.34 -3.28 1.44
CA LYS A 129 7.42 -4.03 2.28
C LYS A 129 7.01 -3.20 3.50
N ILE A 130 5.70 -3.10 3.75
CA ILE A 130 5.17 -2.27 4.85
C ILE A 130 5.63 -2.76 6.22
N SER A 131 5.80 -4.08 6.39
CA SER A 131 6.31 -4.66 7.64
C SER A 131 7.69 -4.13 8.04
N GLU A 132 8.52 -3.72 7.08
CA GLU A 132 9.85 -3.15 7.35
C GLU A 132 9.79 -1.66 7.70
N MET A 133 8.68 -0.99 7.37
CA MET A 133 8.46 0.42 7.65
C MET A 133 7.95 0.65 9.07
N VAL A 134 7.10 -0.26 9.58
CA VAL A 134 6.49 -0.15 10.93
C VAL A 134 7.52 -0.44 12.05
N GLN A 135 8.57 -1.21 11.78
CA GLN A 135 9.56 -1.58 12.79
C GLN A 135 10.68 -0.56 13.01
N ARG A 136 10.72 0.53 12.24
CA ARG A 136 11.66 1.64 12.45
C ARG A 136 11.06 2.64 13.46
N LYS A 137 11.02 2.25 14.72
CA LYS A 137 10.71 3.15 15.85
C LYS A 137 11.99 3.66 16.48
#